data_AF-G3TNS0-F1
#
_entry.id   AF-G3TNS0-F1
#
_cell.length_a   1.000
_cell.length_b   1.000
_cell.length_c   1.000
_cell.angle_alpha   90.00
_cell.angle_beta   90.00
_cell.angle_gamma   90.00
#
_symmetry.space_group_name_H-M   'P 1'
#
loop_
_entity.id
_entity.type
_entity.pdbx_description
1 polymer ?
#
loop_
_entity_poly.entity_id
_entity_poly.type
_entity_poly.pdbx_seq_one_letter_code
_entity_poly.pdbx_strand_id
1 'polypeptide(L)'
;TVRPTATTKPSTTVATPSVISPEGSISSFPEEEFDLAGKKRFVAPYVTYLNKDSSAPCSLTDALDHFQVDSLDEIIPNELKKSDLPPQHTPRNITVVAVEGCHSFVIVDWDKAAPGDVVTGYLVYSASYEDFIRNKWSAQASSVTHLPIENLKPNTRYYFKVQAQNPHGYGPVSPSVSFVTESDIPISSVPLSQGGEPIWIPFTFKHDPGYTDCHGRQYVKRTWYKKFVGVVLCNSLRYKIYLSDNLKDTFYGIGDSWGRGEDHCQFVDSHLDGRTGPQSYVEALPPIPGYYRQYRQEPVRFGRIGFGTPYYYVGWYECGVSIPGKW
;
A
#
# COMPACT_ATOMS: atom_id res chain seq x y z
N THR A 1 -59.30 -16.48 -49.54
CA THR A 1 -58.19 -16.93 -48.68
C THR A 1 -56.92 -16.96 -49.47
N VAL A 2 -56.19 -15.85 -49.55
CA VAL A 2 -54.84 -15.78 -50.15
C VAL A 2 -54.06 -14.74 -49.35
N ARG A 3 -53.06 -15.21 -48.60
CA ARG A 3 -52.15 -14.40 -47.78
C ARG A 3 -50.85 -14.24 -48.57
N PRO A 4 -50.35 -13.01 -48.80
CA PRO A 4 -49.02 -12.81 -49.37
C PRO A 4 -47.94 -12.86 -48.28
N THR A 5 -46.82 -13.49 -48.63
CA THR A 5 -45.57 -13.62 -47.88
C THR A 5 -44.89 -12.25 -47.77
N ALA A 6 -44.55 -11.83 -46.55
CA ALA A 6 -43.82 -10.58 -46.29
C ALA A 6 -42.36 -10.88 -45.94
N THR A 7 -41.46 -10.33 -46.76
CA THR A 7 -39.99 -10.33 -46.63
C THR A 7 -39.55 -9.54 -45.41
N THR A 8 -38.77 -10.16 -44.51
CA THR A 8 -38.18 -9.50 -43.34
C THR A 8 -36.78 -8.97 -43.67
N LYS A 9 -36.57 -7.66 -43.48
CA LYS A 9 -35.28 -6.97 -43.59
C LYS A 9 -34.61 -6.98 -42.20
N PRO A 10 -33.30 -7.27 -42.07
CA PRO A 10 -32.62 -7.16 -40.78
C PRO A 10 -32.31 -5.69 -40.47
N SER A 11 -32.76 -5.20 -39.32
CA SER A 11 -32.40 -3.91 -38.75
C SER A 11 -31.19 -4.09 -37.83
N THR A 12 -30.05 -3.56 -38.23
CA THR A 12 -28.83 -3.53 -37.43
C THR A 12 -28.93 -2.40 -36.41
N THR A 13 -29.20 -2.74 -35.15
CA THR A 13 -29.04 -1.80 -34.02
C THR A 13 -27.56 -1.75 -33.67
N VAL A 14 -26.92 -0.62 -34.01
CA VAL A 14 -25.57 -0.28 -33.58
C VAL A 14 -25.60 -0.06 -32.07
N ALA A 15 -24.90 -0.92 -31.33
CA ALA A 15 -24.66 -0.71 -29.91
C ALA A 15 -23.70 0.48 -29.74
N THR A 16 -24.19 1.54 -29.11
CA THR A 16 -23.38 2.66 -28.64
C THR A 16 -22.34 2.11 -27.65
N PRO A 17 -21.03 2.36 -27.83
CA PRO A 17 -20.05 1.93 -26.85
C PRO A 17 -20.27 2.72 -25.56
N SER A 18 -20.42 2.00 -24.45
CA SER A 18 -20.40 2.53 -23.09
C SER A 18 -19.08 3.26 -22.86
N VAL A 19 -19.18 4.56 -22.62
CA VAL A 19 -18.07 5.44 -22.21
C VAL A 19 -17.54 4.92 -20.89
N ILE A 20 -16.29 4.47 -20.89
CA ILE A 20 -15.51 4.16 -19.70
C ILE A 20 -15.28 5.51 -18.99
N SER A 21 -15.73 5.65 -17.75
CA SER A 21 -15.42 6.83 -16.93
C SER A 21 -13.90 6.92 -16.71
N PRO A 22 -13.29 8.12 -16.74
CA PRO A 22 -11.88 8.26 -16.43
C PRO A 22 -11.65 7.89 -14.97
N GLU A 23 -10.73 6.97 -14.71
CA GLU A 23 -10.25 6.65 -13.36
C GLU A 23 -9.67 7.93 -12.73
N GLY A 24 -10.09 8.24 -11.49
CA GLY A 24 -9.55 9.37 -10.73
C GLY A 24 -10.44 10.63 -10.64
N SER A 25 -11.76 10.48 -10.46
CA SER A 25 -12.64 11.61 -10.15
C SER A 25 -12.46 12.08 -8.70
N ILE A 26 -12.10 13.35 -8.51
CA ILE A 26 -12.11 14.01 -7.20
C ILE A 26 -13.57 14.32 -6.82
N SER A 27 -14.01 13.84 -5.66
CA SER A 27 -15.35 14.12 -5.13
C SER A 27 -15.26 14.71 -3.72
N SER A 28 -16.18 15.63 -3.40
CA SER A 28 -16.35 16.15 -2.03
C SER A 28 -16.96 15.13 -1.07
N PHE A 29 -17.44 14.00 -1.60
CA PHE A 29 -18.01 12.89 -0.82
C PHE A 29 -17.33 11.59 -1.24
N PRO A 30 -17.07 10.68 -0.28
CA PRO A 30 -16.56 9.37 -0.63
C PRO A 30 -17.62 8.58 -1.42
N GLU A 31 -17.17 7.73 -2.34
CA GLU A 31 -18.02 6.84 -3.11
C GLU A 31 -18.65 5.77 -2.22
N GLU A 32 -17.88 5.21 -1.28
CA GLU A 32 -18.43 4.34 -0.24
C GLU A 32 -18.53 5.07 1.11
N GLU A 33 -19.66 4.91 1.79
CA GLU A 33 -19.89 5.56 3.09
C GLU A 33 -18.98 5.01 4.21
N PHE A 34 -18.49 3.78 4.06
CA PHE A 34 -17.72 3.06 5.07
C PHE A 34 -16.33 2.72 4.55
N ASP A 35 -15.34 2.73 5.44
CA ASP A 35 -13.99 2.24 5.15
C ASP A 35 -13.95 0.70 5.13
N LEU A 36 -12.79 0.14 4.79
CA LEU A 36 -12.57 -1.31 4.69
C LEU A 36 -12.79 -2.06 6.02
N ALA A 37 -12.84 -1.36 7.16
CA ALA A 37 -13.15 -1.94 8.46
C ALA A 37 -14.64 -1.77 8.85
N GLY A 38 -15.47 -1.23 7.96
CA GLY A 38 -16.89 -0.97 8.20
C GLY A 38 -17.16 0.26 9.07
N LYS A 39 -16.17 1.14 9.25
CA LYS A 39 -16.33 2.40 9.97
C LYS A 39 -16.69 3.52 9.00
N LYS A 40 -17.68 4.34 9.37
CA LYS A 40 -18.11 5.47 8.55
C LYS A 40 -16.95 6.43 8.28
N ARG A 41 -16.71 6.75 7.00
CA ARG A 41 -15.65 7.67 6.57
C ARG A 41 -15.88 9.09 7.08
N PHE A 42 -14.79 9.81 7.28
CA PHE A 42 -14.84 11.18 7.78
C PHE A 42 -15.23 12.14 6.66
N VAL A 43 -16.28 12.92 6.84
CA VAL A 43 -16.75 13.91 5.85
C VAL A 43 -16.75 15.28 6.50
N ALA A 44 -16.18 16.26 5.80
CA ALA A 44 -16.24 17.67 6.16
C ALA A 44 -16.16 18.53 4.88
N PRO A 45 -16.58 19.81 4.91
CA PRO A 45 -16.58 20.67 3.72
C PRO A 45 -15.21 20.90 3.07
N TYR A 46 -14.14 20.64 3.82
CA TYR A 46 -12.74 20.80 3.41
C TYR A 46 -12.05 19.45 3.17
N VAL A 47 -12.81 18.37 3.00
CA VAL A 47 -12.27 17.04 2.71
C VAL A 47 -12.74 16.60 1.34
N THR A 48 -11.81 16.12 0.53
CA THR A 48 -12.10 15.51 -0.76
C THR A 48 -11.53 14.10 -0.78
N TYR A 49 -12.22 13.21 -1.48
CA TYR A 49 -11.78 11.84 -1.68
C TYR A 49 -11.37 11.63 -3.13
N LEU A 50 -10.21 11.01 -3.29
CA LEU A 50 -9.74 10.41 -4.52
C LEU A 50 -10.14 8.94 -4.52
N ASN A 51 -10.86 8.56 -5.57
CA ASN A 51 -11.11 7.15 -5.85
C ASN A 51 -9.84 6.50 -6.39
N LYS A 52 -9.58 5.26 -5.99
CA LYS A 52 -8.57 4.39 -6.57
C LYS A 52 -9.22 3.06 -6.93
N ASP A 53 -8.63 2.33 -7.87
CA ASP A 53 -9.01 0.94 -8.05
C ASP A 53 -8.86 0.18 -6.70
N SER A 54 -9.92 -0.52 -6.32
CA SER A 54 -9.97 -1.44 -5.19
C SER A 54 -8.78 -2.42 -5.15
N SER A 55 -8.25 -2.80 -6.32
CA SER A 55 -7.13 -3.73 -6.46
C SER A 55 -5.75 -3.08 -6.41
N ALA A 56 -5.64 -1.77 -6.68
CA ALA A 56 -4.38 -1.05 -6.70
C ALA A 56 -3.88 -0.74 -5.27
N PRO A 57 -2.57 -0.82 -4.98
CA PRO A 57 -2.05 -0.37 -3.69
C PRO A 57 -2.20 1.15 -3.53
N CYS A 58 -2.14 1.62 -2.29
CA CYS A 58 -2.11 3.06 -2.02
C CYS A 58 -0.82 3.68 -2.56
N SER A 59 -0.92 4.41 -3.67
CA SER A 59 0.19 5.12 -4.29
C SER A 59 0.08 6.61 -3.99
N LEU A 60 1.06 7.15 -3.27
CA LEU A 60 1.17 8.59 -3.08
C LEU A 60 1.48 9.30 -4.40
N THR A 61 2.25 8.66 -5.28
CA THR A 61 2.62 9.21 -6.59
C THR A 61 1.39 9.40 -7.46
N ASP A 62 0.51 8.41 -7.55
CA ASP A 62 -0.72 8.48 -8.34
C ASP A 62 -1.66 9.55 -7.78
N ALA A 63 -1.72 9.66 -6.45
CA ALA A 63 -2.48 10.72 -5.79
C ALA A 63 -1.92 12.11 -6.09
N LEU A 64 -0.60 12.26 -6.21
CA LEU A 64 0.05 13.53 -6.55
C LEU A 64 -0.11 13.90 -8.04
N ASP A 65 -0.31 12.95 -8.93
CA ASP A 65 -0.58 13.22 -10.35
C ASP A 65 -1.87 14.04 -10.55
N HIS A 66 -2.83 13.94 -9.64
CA HIS A 66 -4.03 14.80 -9.63
C HIS A 66 -3.76 16.28 -9.37
N PHE A 67 -2.58 16.61 -8.84
CA PHE A 67 -2.14 17.97 -8.57
C PHE A 67 -1.13 18.47 -9.61
N GLN A 68 -0.71 17.60 -10.55
CA GLN A 68 0.11 17.96 -11.70
C GLN A 68 -0.77 18.65 -12.77
N VAL A 69 -1.19 19.87 -12.47
CA VAL A 69 -1.70 20.78 -13.51
C VAL A 69 -0.50 21.53 -14.08
N ASP A 70 -0.37 21.49 -15.41
CA ASP A 70 0.63 22.20 -16.21
C ASP A 70 1.06 23.53 -15.57
N SER A 71 2.30 23.59 -15.08
CA SER A 71 2.96 24.87 -14.83
C SER A 71 3.41 25.50 -16.15
N LEU A 72 2.46 25.79 -17.03
CA LEU A 72 2.68 26.63 -18.21
C LEU A 72 2.38 28.11 -17.96
N ASP A 73 2.46 28.56 -16.72
CA ASP A 73 2.49 29.98 -16.39
C ASP A 73 3.62 30.29 -15.41
N GLU A 74 4.84 30.39 -15.94
CA GLU A 74 5.83 31.34 -15.43
C GLU A 74 6.85 31.72 -16.52
N ILE A 75 6.36 32.34 -17.60
CA ILE A 75 7.12 33.38 -18.31
C ILE A 75 6.56 34.73 -17.88
N ILE A 76 6.59 35.00 -16.58
CA ILE A 76 6.46 36.37 -16.09
C ILE A 76 7.84 36.75 -15.57
N PRO A 77 8.53 37.73 -16.18
CA PRO A 77 9.85 38.15 -15.73
C PRO A 77 9.83 38.52 -14.25
N ASN A 78 10.85 38.08 -13.53
CA ASN A 78 11.13 38.33 -12.11
C ASN A 78 11.22 39.82 -11.68
N GLU A 79 10.86 40.78 -12.54
CA GLU A 79 11.12 42.21 -12.33
C GLU A 79 9.90 43.03 -11.86
N LEU A 80 8.75 42.41 -11.55
CA LEU A 80 7.53 43.17 -11.19
C LEU A 80 6.84 42.82 -9.86
N LYS A 81 7.44 42.00 -8.98
CA LYS A 81 6.87 41.74 -7.64
C LYS A 81 7.88 42.00 -6.53
N LYS A 82 8.21 43.28 -6.32
CA LYS A 82 8.92 43.72 -5.11
C LYS A 82 7.90 43.93 -4.00
N SER A 83 7.85 43.01 -3.03
CA SER A 83 7.16 43.23 -1.76
C SER A 83 8.20 43.23 -0.66
N ASP A 84 8.32 44.33 0.08
CA ASP A 84 9.26 44.49 1.21
C ASP A 84 8.68 43.98 2.55
N LEU A 85 7.47 43.38 2.53
CA LEU A 85 6.74 42.93 3.71
C LEU A 85 6.50 41.41 3.68
N PRO A 86 6.42 40.75 4.85
CA PRO A 86 5.98 39.36 4.93
C PRO A 86 4.54 39.21 4.41
N PRO A 87 4.10 38.00 4.03
CA PRO A 87 2.73 37.77 3.55
C PRO A 87 1.70 38.22 4.60
N GLN A 88 0.68 38.97 4.20
CA GLN A 88 -0.29 39.55 5.15
C GLN A 88 -1.56 38.73 5.30
N HIS A 89 -1.86 37.84 4.35
CA HIS A 89 -3.05 37.01 4.39
C HIS A 89 -2.71 35.54 4.66
N THR A 90 -3.65 34.86 5.31
CA THR A 90 -3.55 33.42 5.52
C THR A 90 -3.84 32.68 4.21
N PRO A 91 -3.20 31.51 3.97
CA PRO A 91 -3.63 30.58 2.93
C PRO A 91 -5.13 30.25 3.06
N ARG A 92 -5.83 30.13 1.93
CA ARG A 92 -7.29 29.95 1.87
C ARG A 92 -7.65 28.58 1.32
N ASN A 93 -8.90 28.17 1.55
CA ASN A 93 -9.47 26.92 1.03
C ASN A 93 -8.56 25.71 1.25
N ILE A 94 -8.10 25.54 2.50
CA ILE A 94 -7.31 24.36 2.85
C ILE A 94 -8.21 23.14 2.70
N THR A 95 -7.83 22.24 1.82
CA THR A 95 -8.49 20.96 1.61
C THR A 95 -7.57 19.82 2.05
N VAL A 96 -8.17 18.79 2.61
CA VAL A 96 -7.51 17.52 2.90
C VAL A 96 -8.00 16.52 1.87
N VAL A 97 -7.11 16.12 0.97
CA VAL A 97 -7.37 15.16 -0.07
C VAL A 97 -6.91 13.80 0.42
N ALA A 98 -7.87 12.90 0.65
CA ALA A 98 -7.63 11.53 1.08
C ALA A 98 -7.89 10.57 -0.08
N VAL A 99 -7.18 9.45 -0.10
CA VAL A 99 -7.45 8.37 -1.06
C VAL A 99 -8.27 7.30 -0.34
N GLU A 100 -9.37 6.86 -0.95
CA GLU A 100 -10.20 5.81 -0.37
C GLU A 100 -9.41 4.50 -0.18
N GLY A 101 -9.55 3.87 0.98
CA GLY A 101 -8.79 2.67 1.36
C GLY A 101 -7.39 2.96 1.91
N CYS A 102 -6.95 4.23 1.97
CA CYS A 102 -5.59 4.60 2.35
C CYS A 102 -5.57 5.39 3.67
N HIS A 103 -4.79 4.91 4.64
CA HIS A 103 -4.72 5.50 5.97
C HIS A 103 -3.35 6.12 6.32
N SER A 104 -2.32 5.84 5.52
CA SER A 104 -0.92 6.17 5.83
C SER A 104 -0.50 7.56 5.38
N PHE A 105 -1.27 8.20 4.49
CA PHE A 105 -1.00 9.55 4.01
C PHE A 105 -2.27 10.31 3.65
N VAL A 106 -2.16 11.63 3.59
CA VAL A 106 -3.12 12.55 2.96
C VAL A 106 -2.36 13.65 2.23
N ILE A 107 -2.99 14.32 1.28
CA ILE A 107 -2.43 15.51 0.64
C ILE A 107 -3.18 16.73 1.19
N VAL A 108 -2.44 17.68 1.76
CA VAL A 108 -3.00 18.97 2.16
C VAL A 108 -2.82 19.91 0.99
N ASP A 109 -3.91 20.48 0.48
CA ASP A 109 -3.92 21.41 -0.65
C ASP A 109 -4.57 22.74 -0.25
N TRP A 110 -4.19 23.84 -0.90
CA TRP A 110 -4.70 25.18 -0.59
C TRP A 110 -4.62 26.09 -1.82
N ASP A 111 -5.35 27.21 -1.77
CA ASP A 111 -5.32 28.19 -2.86
C ASP A 111 -3.97 28.93 -2.93
N LYS A 112 -3.59 29.34 -4.16
CA LYS A 112 -2.49 30.28 -4.38
C LYS A 112 -2.65 31.53 -3.52
N ALA A 113 -1.51 32.16 -3.22
CA ALA A 113 -1.44 33.37 -2.40
C ALA A 113 -2.43 34.45 -2.87
N ALA A 114 -3.00 35.19 -1.91
CA ALA A 114 -3.91 36.28 -2.21
C ALA A 114 -3.22 37.34 -3.10
N PRO A 115 -3.96 38.00 -4.01
CA PRO A 115 -3.41 39.10 -4.80
C PRO A 115 -2.78 40.16 -3.88
N GLY A 116 -1.47 40.41 -4.06
CA GLY A 116 -0.69 41.35 -3.25
C GLY A 116 0.33 40.67 -2.32
N ASP A 117 0.14 39.40 -1.96
CA ASP A 117 1.15 38.65 -1.21
C ASP A 117 2.15 38.00 -2.17
N VAL A 118 3.42 38.35 -1.99
CA VAL A 118 4.54 37.68 -2.67
C VAL A 118 4.98 36.54 -1.76
N VAL A 119 4.67 35.31 -2.17
CA VAL A 119 4.94 34.08 -1.41
C VAL A 119 5.97 33.25 -2.15
N THR A 120 7.05 32.88 -1.47
CA THR A 120 8.10 32.02 -2.04
C THR A 120 8.04 30.58 -1.52
N GLY A 121 7.15 30.31 -0.57
CA GLY A 121 6.87 28.96 -0.09
C GLY A 121 5.86 28.95 1.05
N TYR A 122 5.61 27.76 1.56
CA TYR A 122 4.63 27.49 2.60
C TYR A 122 5.22 26.56 3.67
N LEU A 123 4.76 26.71 4.90
CA LEU A 123 4.95 25.77 5.99
C LEU A 123 3.61 25.10 6.31
N VAL A 124 3.59 23.77 6.26
CA VAL A 124 2.43 22.96 6.62
C VAL A 124 2.70 22.31 7.96
N TYR A 125 1.80 22.56 8.92
CA TYR A 125 1.88 22.00 10.25
C TYR A 125 0.90 20.84 10.38
N SER A 126 1.36 19.72 10.94
CA SER A 126 0.56 18.54 11.22
C SER A 126 0.72 18.09 12.69
N ALA A 127 -0.37 17.64 13.30
CA ALA A 127 -0.36 17.09 14.65
C ALA A 127 -1.41 15.99 14.80
N SER A 128 -1.05 14.89 15.48
CA SER A 128 -2.05 13.93 15.95
C SER A 128 -2.93 14.59 17.03
N TYR A 129 -4.10 14.02 17.35
CA TYR A 129 -4.95 14.55 18.42
C TYR A 129 -4.21 14.67 19.77
N GLU A 130 -3.37 13.69 20.11
CA GLU A 130 -2.56 13.73 21.33
C GLU A 130 -1.53 14.85 21.31
N ASP A 131 -0.85 15.03 20.17
CA ASP A 131 0.15 16.08 19.99
C ASP A 131 -0.49 17.48 19.94
N PHE A 132 -1.67 17.60 19.32
CA PHE A 132 -2.45 18.84 19.24
C PHE A 132 -2.80 19.37 20.64
N ILE A 133 -3.29 18.50 21.54
CA ILE A 133 -3.58 18.88 22.94
C ILE A 133 -2.32 19.33 23.67
N ARG A 134 -1.16 18.76 23.33
CA ARG A 134 0.15 19.11 23.91
C ARG A 134 0.81 20.30 23.20
N ASN A 135 0.12 20.93 22.25
CA ASN A 135 0.65 21.98 21.38
C ASN A 135 1.97 21.61 20.69
N LYS A 136 2.13 20.34 20.32
CA LYS A 136 3.28 19.82 19.60
C LYS A 136 2.91 19.65 18.13
N TRP A 137 3.60 20.38 17.26
CA TRP A 137 3.34 20.37 15.82
C TRP A 137 4.59 19.94 15.05
N SER A 138 4.41 19.07 14.07
CA SER A 138 5.42 18.80 13.04
C SER A 138 5.25 19.83 11.92
N ALA A 139 6.34 20.35 11.36
CA ALA A 139 6.30 21.34 10.29
C ALA A 139 7.12 20.86 9.10
N GLN A 140 6.56 20.99 7.89
CA GLN A 140 7.20 20.65 6.63
C GLN A 140 7.05 21.80 5.65
N ALA A 141 8.08 22.05 4.83
CA ALA A 141 8.08 23.12 3.84
C ALA A 141 7.57 22.62 2.48
N SER A 142 6.84 23.47 1.76
CA SER A 142 6.43 23.25 0.36
C SER A 142 6.71 24.50 -0.46
N SER A 143 7.20 24.33 -1.70
CA SER A 143 7.31 25.41 -2.69
C SER A 143 6.08 25.52 -3.60
N VAL A 144 5.16 24.56 -3.51
CA VAL A 144 3.91 24.49 -4.28
C VAL A 144 2.72 24.62 -3.35
N THR A 145 1.50 24.60 -3.88
CA THR A 145 0.26 24.80 -3.12
C THR A 145 -0.36 23.53 -2.56
N HIS A 146 0.40 22.44 -2.55
CA HIS A 146 0.03 21.18 -1.92
C HIS A 146 1.22 20.58 -1.19
N LEU A 147 0.96 19.69 -0.24
CA LEU A 147 1.99 18.90 0.42
C LEU A 147 1.45 17.55 0.89
N PRO A 148 2.11 16.43 0.56
CA PRO A 148 1.78 15.13 1.13
C PRO A 148 2.27 15.03 2.58
N ILE A 149 1.38 14.58 3.47
CA ILE A 149 1.69 14.25 4.87
C ILE A 149 1.61 12.74 5.02
N GLU A 150 2.75 12.12 5.30
CA GLU A 150 2.93 10.67 5.32
C GLU A 150 3.08 10.11 6.74
N ASN A 151 3.16 8.77 6.85
CA ASN A 151 3.34 8.03 8.09
C ASN A 151 2.24 8.29 9.14
N LEU A 152 1.02 8.55 8.67
CA LEU A 152 -0.14 8.71 9.53
C LEU A 152 -0.57 7.35 10.11
N LYS A 153 -1.00 7.38 11.37
CA LYS A 153 -1.57 6.21 12.01
C LYS A 153 -3.00 5.98 11.51
N PRO A 154 -3.44 4.72 11.34
CA PRO A 154 -4.82 4.42 10.98
C PRO A 154 -5.79 4.85 12.08
N ASN A 155 -7.04 5.11 11.69
CA ASN A 155 -8.14 5.43 12.60
C ASN A 155 -7.79 6.55 13.61
N THR A 156 -6.99 7.53 13.20
CA THR A 156 -6.43 8.54 14.09
C THR A 156 -6.81 9.92 13.58
N ARG A 157 -7.23 10.79 14.51
CA ARG A 157 -7.54 12.18 14.20
C ARG A 157 -6.25 13.00 14.11
N TYR A 158 -6.09 13.71 13.00
CA TYR A 158 -5.01 14.66 12.76
C TYR A 158 -5.55 16.07 12.53
N TYR A 159 -4.71 17.06 12.77
CA TYR A 159 -4.98 18.48 12.56
C TYR A 159 -3.92 19.08 11.64
N PHE A 160 -4.36 19.94 10.72
CA PHE A 160 -3.50 20.59 9.73
C PHE A 160 -3.74 22.10 9.70
N LYS A 161 -2.69 22.87 9.48
CA LYS A 161 -2.74 24.32 9.24
C LYS A 161 -1.55 24.74 8.38
N VAL A 162 -1.71 25.82 7.62
CA VAL A 162 -0.71 26.28 6.64
C VAL A 162 -0.34 27.73 6.93
N GLN A 163 0.93 28.06 6.71
CA GLN A 163 1.47 29.41 6.85
C GLN A 163 2.29 29.76 5.60
N ALA A 164 2.03 30.91 5.00
CA ALA A 164 2.81 31.41 3.88
C ALA A 164 4.12 32.04 4.37
N GLN A 165 5.17 31.96 3.57
CA GLN A 165 6.46 32.61 3.84
C GLN A 165 7.03 33.29 2.61
N ASN A 166 7.85 34.31 2.86
CA ASN A 166 8.72 34.94 1.87
C ASN A 166 10.06 35.33 2.52
N PRO A 167 11.04 35.87 1.76
CA PRO A 167 12.33 36.28 2.33
C PRO A 167 12.25 37.33 3.45
N HIS A 168 11.13 38.07 3.54
CA HIS A 168 10.89 39.08 4.57
C HIS A 168 10.25 38.50 5.84
N GLY A 169 9.76 37.25 5.81
CA GLY A 169 9.28 36.53 6.98
C GLY A 169 8.05 35.66 6.74
N TYR A 170 7.43 35.25 7.85
CA TYR A 170 6.25 34.41 7.87
C TYR A 170 4.97 35.24 7.96
N GLY A 171 3.95 34.86 7.19
CA GLY A 171 2.62 35.44 7.29
C GLY A 171 1.80 34.85 8.44
N PRO A 172 0.52 35.24 8.57
CA PRO A 172 -0.36 34.66 9.57
C PRO A 172 -0.64 33.18 9.29
N VAL A 173 -0.84 32.40 10.36
CA VAL A 173 -1.17 30.97 10.29
C VAL A 173 -2.68 30.81 10.04
N SER A 174 -3.05 29.90 9.14
CA SER A 174 -4.45 29.59 8.87
C SER A 174 -5.19 28.99 10.08
N PRO A 175 -6.53 28.98 10.07
CA PRO A 175 -7.31 28.09 10.93
C PRO A 175 -6.90 26.62 10.74
N SER A 176 -7.05 25.82 11.79
CA SER A 176 -6.76 24.38 11.72
C SER A 176 -7.96 23.59 11.21
N VAL A 177 -7.73 22.72 10.24
CA VAL A 177 -8.69 21.70 9.79
C VAL A 177 -8.37 20.35 10.41
N SER A 178 -9.34 19.44 10.51
CA SER A 178 -9.13 18.11 11.09
C SER A 178 -9.60 17.00 10.19
N PHE A 179 -8.89 15.89 10.16
CA PHE A 179 -9.26 14.70 9.41
C PHE A 179 -9.08 13.46 10.28
N VAL A 180 -9.88 12.43 10.03
CA VAL A 180 -9.69 11.11 10.66
C VAL A 180 -9.29 10.16 9.55
N THR A 181 -8.09 9.59 9.67
CA THR A 181 -7.58 8.60 8.72
C THR A 181 -8.46 7.37 8.68
N GLU A 182 -8.47 6.69 7.53
CA GLU A 182 -9.16 5.40 7.39
C GLU A 182 -8.66 4.38 8.42
N SER A 183 -9.53 3.44 8.74
CA SER A 183 -9.15 2.32 9.59
C SER A 183 -8.21 1.37 8.85
N ASP A 184 -7.24 0.84 9.57
CA ASP A 184 -6.53 -0.35 9.13
C ASP A 184 -7.45 -1.55 9.31
N ILE A 185 -7.36 -2.53 8.40
CA ILE A 185 -8.27 -3.65 8.41
C ILE A 185 -7.93 -4.54 9.60
N PRO A 186 -8.85 -4.79 10.55
CA PRO A 186 -8.60 -5.81 11.54
C PRO A 186 -8.44 -7.15 10.82
N ILE A 187 -7.33 -7.84 11.11
CA ILE A 187 -6.79 -9.08 10.49
C ILE A 187 -7.85 -10.19 10.24
N SER A 188 -9.06 -10.07 10.79
CA SER A 188 -10.16 -11.02 10.70
C SER A 188 -11.14 -10.81 9.52
N SER A 189 -11.19 -9.65 8.85
CA SER A 189 -12.30 -9.34 7.93
C SER A 189 -11.97 -9.13 6.45
N VAL A 190 -10.72 -9.21 5.99
CA VAL A 190 -10.44 -9.14 4.53
C VAL A 190 -10.98 -10.39 3.84
N PRO A 191 -12.02 -10.29 2.98
CA PRO A 191 -12.33 -11.33 2.01
C PRO A 191 -11.22 -11.32 0.98
N LEU A 192 -10.71 -12.49 0.61
CA LEU A 192 -9.81 -12.62 -0.53
C LEU A 192 -10.48 -12.02 -1.77
N SER A 193 -10.04 -10.86 -2.24
CA SER A 193 -10.35 -10.38 -3.59
C SER A 193 -9.40 -11.03 -4.59
N GLN A 194 -9.94 -11.25 -5.79
CA GLN A 194 -9.47 -12.22 -6.76
C GLN A 194 -8.32 -11.65 -7.59
N GLY A 195 -7.15 -12.31 -7.51
CA GLY A 195 -5.97 -12.07 -8.37
C GLY A 195 -5.10 -10.91 -7.91
N GLY A 196 -3.84 -11.07 -7.55
CA GLY A 196 -2.97 -12.22 -7.59
C GLY A 196 -1.55 -11.84 -7.17
N GLU A 197 -1.37 -10.83 -6.31
CA GLU A 197 -0.08 -10.49 -5.73
C GLU A 197 -0.19 -10.34 -4.21
N PRO A 198 0.69 -10.98 -3.44
CA PRO A 198 0.57 -10.97 -2.01
C PRO A 198 1.57 -10.01 -1.36
N ILE A 199 1.01 -9.11 -0.57
CA ILE A 199 1.74 -8.15 0.24
C ILE A 199 2.49 -8.89 1.34
N TRP A 200 3.82 -8.79 1.33
CA TRP A 200 4.68 -9.22 2.42
C TRP A 200 4.61 -8.22 3.58
N ILE A 201 4.13 -8.66 4.72
CA ILE A 201 3.97 -7.82 5.91
C ILE A 201 5.11 -8.12 6.89
N PRO A 202 5.86 -7.11 7.38
CA PRO A 202 6.84 -7.32 8.45
C PRO A 202 6.15 -7.92 9.68
N PHE A 203 6.54 -9.14 10.07
CA PHE A 203 5.93 -9.83 11.20
C PHE A 203 6.93 -10.78 11.85
N THR A 204 7.16 -10.61 13.15
CA THR A 204 8.02 -11.49 13.93
C THR A 204 7.23 -12.72 14.36
N PHE A 205 7.56 -13.88 13.81
CA PHE A 205 6.92 -15.15 14.11
C PHE A 205 7.86 -16.13 14.82
N LYS A 206 7.26 -17.06 15.57
CA LYS A 206 7.98 -18.18 16.17
C LYS A 206 8.31 -19.20 15.08
N HIS A 207 9.56 -19.63 15.00
CA HIS A 207 10.00 -20.69 14.09
C HIS A 207 11.11 -21.50 14.76
N ASP A 208 11.39 -22.69 14.24
CA ASP A 208 12.57 -23.45 14.64
C ASP A 208 13.83 -22.79 14.04
N PRO A 209 14.78 -22.30 14.87
CA PRO A 209 16.03 -21.73 14.39
C PRO A 209 17.02 -22.80 13.87
N GLY A 210 16.68 -24.09 13.98
CA GLY A 210 17.50 -25.18 13.49
C GLY A 210 17.61 -25.20 11.96
N TYR A 211 18.83 -25.48 11.46
CA TYR A 211 19.10 -25.71 10.04
C TYR A 211 18.63 -24.57 9.12
N THR A 212 19.10 -23.36 9.42
CA THR A 212 18.96 -22.14 8.61
C THR A 212 20.15 -21.22 8.87
N ASP A 213 20.62 -20.53 7.82
CA ASP A 213 21.63 -19.47 7.94
C ASP A 213 20.98 -18.07 8.00
N CYS A 214 19.65 -18.01 7.92
CA CYS A 214 18.89 -16.76 7.84
C CYS A 214 18.49 -16.28 9.23
N HIS A 215 18.98 -15.09 9.60
CA HIS A 215 18.67 -14.43 10.89
C HIS A 215 18.21 -12.98 10.73
N GLY A 216 17.83 -12.59 9.50
CA GLY A 216 17.43 -11.23 9.17
C GLY A 216 15.97 -10.91 9.50
N ARG A 217 15.44 -9.91 8.79
CA ARG A 217 14.05 -9.45 8.95
C ARG A 217 13.07 -10.56 8.60
N GLN A 218 11.92 -10.53 9.26
CA GLN A 218 10.86 -11.51 9.10
C GLN A 218 9.64 -10.90 8.44
N TYR A 219 9.07 -11.61 7.47
CA TYR A 219 7.89 -11.20 6.73
C TYR A 219 6.88 -12.34 6.68
N VAL A 220 5.60 -12.00 6.67
CA VAL A 220 4.51 -12.97 6.52
C VAL A 220 3.56 -12.51 5.43
N LYS A 221 3.01 -13.50 4.75
CA LYS A 221 2.03 -13.37 3.70
C LYS A 221 0.91 -14.38 3.93
N ARG A 222 -0.32 -14.01 3.58
CA ARG A 222 -1.45 -14.94 3.54
C ARG A 222 -1.53 -15.65 2.19
N THR A 223 -1.86 -16.93 2.19
CA THR A 223 -2.09 -17.72 0.97
C THR A 223 -3.56 -18.02 0.74
N TRP A 224 -3.90 -18.37 -0.50
CA TRP A 224 -5.27 -18.68 -0.93
C TRP A 224 -5.84 -19.98 -0.36
N TYR A 225 -5.02 -20.90 0.14
CA TYR A 225 -5.45 -22.16 0.75
C TYR A 225 -5.38 -22.15 2.29
N LYS A 226 -5.66 -21.00 2.91
CA LYS A 226 -5.79 -20.84 4.38
C LYS A 226 -4.52 -21.17 5.19
N LYS A 227 -3.34 -20.95 4.62
CA LYS A 227 -2.06 -21.00 5.34
C LYS A 227 -1.33 -19.65 5.29
N PHE A 228 -0.40 -19.46 6.21
CA PHE A 228 0.51 -18.32 6.24
C PHE A 228 1.88 -18.75 5.77
N VAL A 229 2.48 -17.99 4.87
CA VAL A 229 3.87 -18.14 4.47
C VAL A 229 4.68 -17.13 5.26
N GLY A 230 5.66 -17.62 6.00
CA GLY A 230 6.64 -16.81 6.72
C GLY A 230 8.00 -16.89 6.03
N VAL A 231 8.75 -15.81 6.03
CA VAL A 231 10.10 -15.76 5.47
C VAL A 231 11.04 -15.04 6.41
N VAL A 232 12.23 -15.61 6.57
CA VAL A 232 13.34 -15.00 7.30
C VAL A 232 14.45 -14.70 6.29
N LEU A 233 14.86 -13.44 6.18
CA LEU A 233 15.89 -13.05 5.21
C LEU A 233 17.28 -13.52 5.64
N CYS A 234 18.04 -14.09 4.71
CA CYS A 234 19.50 -14.22 4.80
C CYS A 234 20.18 -12.98 4.22
N ASN A 235 19.70 -12.51 3.06
CA ASN A 235 20.11 -11.29 2.37
C ASN A 235 18.96 -10.79 1.46
N SER A 236 19.26 -9.92 0.48
CA SER A 236 18.25 -9.32 -0.41
C SER A 236 17.54 -10.29 -1.36
N LEU A 237 18.16 -11.43 -1.72
CA LEU A 237 17.62 -12.41 -2.67
C LEU A 237 17.49 -13.83 -2.08
N ARG A 238 18.03 -14.03 -0.88
CA ARG A 238 18.06 -15.31 -0.19
C ARG A 238 17.29 -15.24 1.12
N TYR A 239 16.43 -16.22 1.33
CA TYR A 239 15.58 -16.30 2.52
C TYR A 239 15.17 -17.73 2.79
N LYS A 240 14.73 -17.99 4.03
CA LYS A 240 14.17 -19.27 4.44
C LYS A 240 12.66 -19.16 4.47
N ILE A 241 11.97 -20.06 3.76
CA ILE A 241 10.50 -20.12 3.69
C ILE A 241 9.97 -21.08 4.77
N TYR A 242 8.92 -20.65 5.46
CA TYR A 242 8.18 -21.40 6.46
C TYR A 242 6.67 -21.34 6.19
N LEU A 243 5.93 -22.30 6.73
CA LEU A 243 4.47 -22.33 6.68
C LEU A 243 3.87 -22.45 8.08
N SER A 244 2.68 -21.91 8.27
CA SER A 244 1.85 -22.11 9.46
C SER A 244 0.37 -22.08 9.11
N ASP A 245 -0.46 -22.76 9.90
CA ASP A 245 -1.92 -22.63 9.84
C ASP A 245 -2.42 -21.36 10.54
N ASN A 246 -1.61 -20.74 11.42
CA ASN A 246 -1.98 -19.56 12.20
C ASN A 246 -0.77 -18.65 12.48
N LEU A 247 -0.99 -17.33 12.49
CA LEU A 247 0.02 -16.33 12.85
C LEU A 247 0.55 -16.46 14.28
N LYS A 248 -0.26 -17.00 15.21
CA LYS A 248 0.10 -17.17 16.62
C LYS A 248 0.89 -18.45 16.90
N ASP A 249 0.86 -19.40 15.97
CA ASP A 249 1.50 -20.71 16.10
C ASP A 249 2.93 -20.68 15.56
N THR A 250 3.65 -21.77 15.78
CA THR A 250 5.00 -21.96 15.23
C THR A 250 4.94 -22.14 13.72
N PHE A 251 5.78 -21.41 13.00
CA PHE A 251 6.03 -21.58 11.58
C PHE A 251 7.07 -22.68 11.37
N TYR A 252 6.73 -23.66 10.54
CA TYR A 252 7.55 -24.85 10.30
C TYR A 252 8.17 -24.85 8.91
N GLY A 253 9.32 -25.52 8.79
CA GLY A 253 10.00 -25.73 7.52
C GLY A 253 9.17 -26.57 6.55
N ILE A 254 9.57 -26.55 5.29
CA ILE A 254 8.91 -27.27 4.20
C ILE A 254 9.90 -28.29 3.63
N GLY A 255 9.46 -29.54 3.54
CA GLY A 255 10.17 -30.64 2.92
C GLY A 255 9.61 -31.00 1.54
N ASP A 256 10.49 -31.44 0.66
CA ASP A 256 10.19 -31.86 -0.71
C ASP A 256 10.66 -33.30 -0.93
N SER A 257 9.82 -34.15 -1.51
CA SER A 257 10.21 -35.53 -1.87
C SER A 257 10.66 -35.69 -3.32
N TRP A 258 10.38 -34.74 -4.21
CA TRP A 258 10.82 -34.79 -5.60
C TRP A 258 11.58 -33.52 -5.99
N GLY A 259 12.81 -33.45 -5.51
CA GLY A 259 13.67 -32.30 -5.67
C GLY A 259 14.36 -31.96 -4.36
N ARG A 260 14.75 -30.70 -4.23
CA ARG A 260 15.34 -30.10 -3.03
C ARG A 260 14.54 -28.86 -2.61
N GLY A 261 13.27 -28.77 -3.00
CA GLY A 261 12.39 -27.65 -2.72
C GLY A 261 12.57 -26.46 -3.66
N GLU A 262 13.17 -26.63 -4.83
CA GLU A 262 13.28 -25.57 -5.85
C GLU A 262 11.88 -25.03 -6.24
N ASP A 263 10.89 -25.92 -6.25
CA ASP A 263 9.50 -25.59 -6.57
C ASP A 263 8.75 -24.87 -5.43
N HIS A 264 9.29 -24.85 -4.20
CA HIS A 264 8.73 -24.15 -3.04
C HIS A 264 8.72 -22.64 -3.26
N CYS A 265 9.48 -22.15 -4.23
CA CYS A 265 9.44 -20.78 -4.69
C CYS A 265 8.05 -20.31 -5.15
N GLN A 266 7.13 -21.23 -5.45
CA GLN A 266 5.70 -20.95 -5.56
C GLN A 266 5.11 -20.23 -4.33
N PHE A 267 5.55 -20.56 -3.12
CA PHE A 267 5.00 -19.98 -1.89
C PHE A 267 5.28 -18.47 -1.78
N VAL A 268 6.30 -18.01 -2.49
CA VAL A 268 6.69 -16.60 -2.62
C VAL A 268 6.35 -16.02 -4.00
N ASP A 269 5.40 -16.66 -4.72
CA ASP A 269 4.87 -16.27 -6.04
C ASP A 269 5.88 -16.22 -7.18
N SER A 270 7.04 -16.83 -7.00
CA SER A 270 7.92 -17.07 -8.13
C SER A 270 7.28 -18.13 -9.01
N HIS A 271 7.07 -17.82 -10.28
CA HIS A 271 6.61 -18.76 -11.31
C HIS A 271 7.72 -19.71 -11.78
N LEU A 272 8.97 -19.45 -11.37
CA LEU A 272 10.14 -20.25 -11.68
C LEU A 272 10.51 -21.16 -10.51
N ASP A 273 11.35 -22.15 -10.81
CA ASP A 273 12.03 -22.95 -9.80
C ASP A 273 13.28 -22.19 -9.35
N GLY A 274 13.51 -22.13 -8.02
CA GLY A 274 14.62 -21.40 -7.44
C GLY A 274 15.85 -22.26 -7.19
N ARG A 275 16.85 -21.65 -6.55
CA ARG A 275 18.01 -22.37 -6.00
C ARG A 275 17.82 -22.60 -4.51
N THR A 276 18.34 -23.72 -4.02
CA THR A 276 18.27 -24.08 -2.62
C THR A 276 19.65 -24.45 -2.08
N GLY A 277 19.83 -24.29 -0.77
CA GLY A 277 21.05 -24.74 -0.12
C GLY A 277 20.98 -24.67 1.40
N PRO A 278 22.00 -25.19 2.11
CA PRO A 278 23.08 -26.02 1.59
C PRO A 278 22.58 -27.40 1.08
N GLN A 279 23.28 -28.00 0.11
CA GLN A 279 22.94 -29.32 -0.42
C GLN A 279 23.49 -30.42 0.50
N SER A 280 22.71 -30.83 1.50
CA SER A 280 23.03 -31.98 2.36
C SER A 280 22.27 -33.24 1.94
N TYR A 281 22.82 -34.42 2.23
CA TYR A 281 22.10 -35.69 2.12
C TYR A 281 21.00 -35.77 3.20
N VAL A 282 19.88 -36.47 2.96
CA VAL A 282 18.77 -36.56 3.94
C VAL A 282 19.21 -37.22 5.23
N GLU A 283 20.21 -38.10 5.16
CA GLU A 283 20.82 -38.78 6.29
C GLU A 283 21.52 -37.81 7.25
N ALA A 284 21.93 -36.65 6.75
CA ALA A 284 22.53 -35.59 7.55
C ALA A 284 21.50 -34.57 8.07
N LEU A 285 20.23 -34.67 7.68
CA LEU A 285 19.16 -33.75 8.11
C LEU A 285 18.48 -34.26 9.38
N PRO A 286 18.50 -33.48 10.49
CA PRO A 286 17.72 -33.83 11.68
C PRO A 286 16.23 -34.09 11.36
N PRO A 287 15.60 -35.11 11.97
CA PRO A 287 14.17 -35.34 11.80
C PRO A 287 13.36 -34.31 12.60
N ILE A 288 12.71 -33.38 11.90
CA ILE A 288 11.93 -32.28 12.50
C ILE A 288 10.46 -32.31 12.06
N PRO A 289 9.54 -31.71 12.83
CA PRO A 289 8.19 -31.46 12.35
C PRO A 289 8.19 -30.38 11.25
N GLY A 290 7.40 -30.60 10.20
CA GLY A 290 7.26 -29.65 9.11
C GLY A 290 6.16 -29.97 8.13
N TYR A 291 5.96 -29.05 7.20
CA TYR A 291 5.08 -29.27 6.06
C TYR A 291 5.86 -30.00 4.97
N TYR A 292 5.19 -30.80 4.16
CA TYR A 292 5.81 -31.45 3.03
C TYR A 292 4.84 -31.66 1.87
N ARG A 293 5.41 -31.80 0.68
CA ARG A 293 4.72 -32.21 -0.55
C ARG A 293 5.71 -32.90 -1.49
N GLN A 294 5.20 -33.45 -2.59
CA GLN A 294 6.02 -34.07 -3.63
C GLN A 294 6.10 -33.22 -4.89
N TYR A 295 5.03 -32.50 -5.24
CA TYR A 295 4.99 -31.75 -6.50
C TYR A 295 4.51 -30.31 -6.32
N ARG A 296 4.89 -29.46 -7.27
CA ARG A 296 4.40 -28.09 -7.38
C ARG A 296 2.86 -28.09 -7.42
N GLN A 297 2.26 -27.11 -6.74
CA GLN A 297 0.81 -26.96 -6.55
C GLN A 297 0.10 -28.06 -5.74
N GLU A 298 0.79 -29.10 -5.29
CA GLU A 298 0.20 -30.10 -4.40
C GLU A 298 -0.10 -29.46 -3.02
N PRO A 299 -1.26 -29.78 -2.41
CA PRO A 299 -1.55 -29.39 -1.04
C PRO A 299 -0.50 -29.92 -0.06
N VAL A 300 0.08 -29.04 0.74
CA VAL A 300 1.07 -29.45 1.75
C VAL A 300 0.42 -30.21 2.90
N ARG A 301 1.11 -31.24 3.37
CA ARG A 301 0.72 -32.05 4.54
C ARG A 301 1.68 -31.78 5.70
N PHE A 302 1.21 -31.90 6.93
CA PHE A 302 2.04 -31.74 8.11
C PHE A 302 2.51 -33.10 8.64
N GLY A 303 3.77 -33.19 9.06
CA GLY A 303 4.35 -34.40 9.66
C GLY A 303 5.85 -34.29 9.87
N ARG A 304 6.58 -35.41 9.83
CA ARG A 304 8.05 -35.40 9.95
C ARG A 304 8.72 -35.21 8.59
N ILE A 305 9.79 -34.43 8.57
CA ILE A 305 10.68 -34.19 7.43
C ILE A 305 12.15 -34.38 7.87
N GLY A 306 13.07 -34.64 6.94
CA GLY A 306 14.47 -34.97 7.23
C GLY A 306 14.74 -36.47 7.36
N PHE A 307 15.78 -36.85 8.12
CA PHE A 307 16.24 -38.23 8.23
C PHE A 307 15.13 -39.22 8.56
N GLY A 308 15.15 -40.37 7.86
CA GLY A 308 14.12 -41.41 7.99
C GLY A 308 12.82 -41.10 7.24
N THR A 309 12.78 -40.03 6.45
CA THR A 309 11.65 -39.69 5.57
C THR A 309 12.15 -39.38 4.15
N PRO A 310 11.31 -39.49 3.12
CA PRO A 310 11.69 -39.08 1.77
C PRO A 310 11.70 -37.55 1.58
N TYR A 311 11.37 -36.75 2.60
CA TYR A 311 11.14 -35.32 2.48
C TYR A 311 12.38 -34.52 2.90
N TYR A 312 13.09 -33.98 1.92
CA TYR A 312 14.28 -33.17 2.10
C TYR A 312 13.91 -31.73 2.39
N TYR A 313 14.59 -31.09 3.34
CA TYR A 313 14.44 -29.66 3.59
C TYR A 313 15.80 -28.96 3.54
N VAL A 314 15.78 -27.67 3.22
CA VAL A 314 16.98 -26.87 2.89
C VAL A 314 17.10 -25.66 3.79
N GLY A 315 18.32 -25.15 4.02
CA GLY A 315 18.58 -24.02 4.90
C GLY A 315 18.18 -22.65 4.34
N TRP A 316 18.06 -22.50 3.02
CA TRP A 316 17.63 -21.28 2.35
C TRP A 316 17.15 -21.54 0.93
N TYR A 317 16.42 -20.57 0.39
CA TYR A 317 15.88 -20.50 -0.96
C TYR A 317 16.31 -19.18 -1.64
N GLU A 318 16.49 -19.22 -2.94
CA GLU A 318 16.79 -18.08 -3.81
C GLU A 318 15.87 -18.18 -5.04
N CYS A 319 14.69 -17.56 -4.93
CA CYS A 319 13.60 -17.75 -5.88
C CYS A 319 13.54 -16.69 -6.99
N GLY A 320 14.51 -15.77 -7.04
CA GLY A 320 14.52 -14.65 -7.99
C GLY A 320 13.52 -13.53 -7.66
N VAL A 321 12.76 -13.66 -6.57
CA VAL A 321 11.82 -12.65 -6.06
C VAL A 321 12.42 -12.04 -4.80
N SER A 322 12.57 -10.71 -4.76
CA SER A 322 13.00 -9.99 -3.56
C SER A 322 11.85 -9.89 -2.56
N ILE A 323 12.16 -9.91 -1.26
CA ILE A 323 11.16 -9.81 -0.18
C ILE A 323 11.60 -8.68 0.75
N PRO A 324 10.74 -7.66 1.01
CA PRO A 324 9.31 -7.58 0.64
C PRO A 324 9.03 -7.25 -0.84
N GLY A 325 10.06 -7.14 -1.68
CA GLY A 325 9.94 -6.74 -3.08
C GLY A 325 10.52 -5.35 -3.30
N LYS A 326 10.80 -4.98 -4.55
CA LYS A 326 10.76 -3.56 -4.93
C LYS A 326 9.29 -3.26 -5.25
N TRP A 327 8.78 -2.22 -4.61
CA TRP A 327 7.53 -1.56 -4.95
C TRP A 327 7.53 -1.16 -6.42
#